data_AF-A0A357KSQ1-F1
#
_entry.id   AF-A0A357KSQ1-F1
#
_cell.length_a   1.000
_cell.length_b   1.000
_cell.length_c   1.000
_cell.angle_alpha   90.00
_cell.angle_beta   90.00
_cell.angle_gamma   90.00
#
_symmetry.space_group_name_H-M   'P 1'
#
loop_
_entity.id
_entity.type
_entity.pdbx_description
1 polymer ?
#
loop_
_entity_poly.entity_id
_entity_poly.type
_entity_poly.pdbx_seq_one_letter_code
_entity_poly.pdbx_strand_id
1 'polypeptide(L)'
;MQAALTKRVEELVQMGWEPMTTTETTASLVGRRPFSWWLFLFVVLFFPLFGGVLYLIFWLATSRATVFLHAEGDKAVEAGDLWLVRAQESRRDQYIRTNHAIKERGFLAVMWPHLLVFLLVMVGWVLLFRWYF
;
A
#
# COMPACT_ATOMS: atom_id res chain seq x y z
N MET A 1 -7.95 10.90 -26.39
CA MET A 1 -7.45 11.10 -25.01
C MET A 1 -6.33 12.14 -25.04
N GLN A 2 -6.41 13.20 -24.22
CA GLN A 2 -5.39 14.25 -24.21
C GLN A 2 -4.01 13.73 -23.76
N ALA A 3 -2.93 14.21 -24.38
CA ALA A 3 -1.57 13.71 -24.16
C ALA A 3 -1.12 13.84 -22.68
N ALA A 4 -1.46 14.94 -22.02
CA ALA A 4 -1.16 15.16 -20.60
C ALA A 4 -1.86 14.14 -19.69
N LEU A 5 -3.13 13.81 -19.99
CA LEU A 5 -3.90 12.82 -19.24
C LEU A 5 -3.31 11.41 -19.41
N THR A 6 -2.95 11.03 -20.64
CA THR A 6 -2.37 9.71 -20.94
C THR A 6 -1.05 9.52 -20.21
N LYS A 7 -0.16 10.52 -20.26
CA LYS A 7 1.11 10.47 -19.53
C LYS A 7 0.89 10.31 -18.03
N ARG A 8 -0.08 11.02 -17.46
CA ARG A 8 -0.35 10.97 -16.02
C ARG A 8 -0.92 9.62 -15.57
N VAL A 9 -1.83 9.04 -16.36
CA VAL A 9 -2.33 7.68 -16.15
C VAL A 9 -1.17 6.69 -16.15
N GLU A 10 -0.26 6.78 -17.12
CA GLU A 10 0.88 5.87 -17.24
C GLU A 10 1.82 5.94 -16.01
N GLU A 11 2.12 7.15 -15.52
CA GLU A 11 2.91 7.35 -14.31
C GLU A 11 2.29 6.69 -13.08
N LEU A 12 0.97 6.84 -12.88
CA LEU A 12 0.25 6.21 -11.78
C LEU A 12 0.20 4.68 -11.94
N VAL A 13 0.01 4.18 -13.16
CA VAL A 13 0.01 2.74 -13.45
C VAL A 13 1.36 2.11 -13.11
N GLN A 14 2.47 2.77 -13.41
CA GLN A 14 3.81 2.32 -12.99
C GLN A 14 3.95 2.23 -11.47
N MET A 15 3.28 3.10 -10.72
CA MET A 15 3.25 3.06 -9.26
C MET A 15 2.30 1.99 -8.68
N GLY A 16 1.62 1.23 -9.54
CA GLY A 16 0.73 0.13 -9.14
C GLY A 16 -0.74 0.51 -8.99
N TRP A 17 -1.16 1.64 -9.55
CA TRP A 17 -2.57 1.98 -9.69
C TRP A 17 -3.18 1.23 -10.89
N GLU A 18 -4.42 0.78 -10.76
CA GLU A 18 -5.16 0.08 -11.80
C GLU A 18 -6.22 1.01 -12.40
N PRO A 19 -6.22 1.22 -13.74
CA PRO A 19 -7.23 2.06 -14.37
C PRO A 19 -8.58 1.34 -14.37
N MET A 20 -9.61 1.97 -13.80
CA MET A 20 -10.97 1.44 -13.75
C MET A 20 -11.83 1.99 -14.90
N THR A 21 -11.75 3.29 -15.15
CA THR A 21 -12.47 3.94 -16.25
C THR A 21 -11.54 4.93 -16.93
N THR A 22 -11.47 4.91 -18.26
CA THR A 22 -10.71 5.88 -19.04
C THR A 22 -11.59 6.40 -20.17
N THR A 23 -11.63 7.71 -20.35
CA THR A 23 -12.32 8.40 -21.43
C THR A 23 -11.34 9.36 -22.11
N GLU A 24 -11.81 10.13 -23.08
CA GLU A 24 -10.94 11.09 -23.77
C GLU A 24 -10.46 12.24 -22.88
N THR A 25 -11.22 12.60 -21.85
CA THR A 25 -10.98 13.76 -20.98
C THR A 25 -10.99 13.43 -19.48
N THR A 26 -11.29 12.19 -19.09
CA THR A 26 -11.27 11.74 -17.69
C THR A 26 -10.68 10.35 -17.55
N ALA A 27 -10.11 10.07 -16.39
CA ALA A 27 -9.72 8.73 -15.99
C ALA A 27 -9.99 8.53 -14.49
N SER A 28 -10.30 7.30 -14.09
CA SER A 28 -10.34 6.89 -12.70
C SER A 28 -9.40 5.72 -12.51
N LEU A 29 -8.61 5.78 -11.44
CA LEU A 29 -7.68 4.73 -11.07
C LEU A 29 -7.94 4.31 -9.63
N VAL A 30 -7.80 3.01 -9.38
CA VAL A 30 -7.93 2.41 -8.06
C VAL A 30 -6.58 1.82 -7.65
N GLY A 31 -6.21 2.06 -6.41
CA GLY A 31 -5.01 1.52 -5.78
C GLY A 31 -5.35 0.86 -4.45
N ARG A 32 -4.32 0.30 -3.81
CA ARG A 32 -4.40 -0.13 -2.41
C ARG A 32 -3.49 0.71 -1.55
N ARG A 33 -4.00 1.11 -0.39
CA ARG A 33 -3.24 1.71 0.70
C ARG A 33 -2.17 0.73 1.17
N PRO A 34 -0.96 1.21 1.50
CA PRO A 34 0.10 0.35 1.99
C PRO A 34 -0.35 -0.38 3.25
N PHE A 35 0.04 -1.66 3.36
CA PHE A 35 -0.18 -2.43 4.58
C PHE A 35 0.81 -1.96 5.64
N SER A 36 0.30 -1.51 6.80
CA SER A 36 1.16 -1.08 7.90
C SER A 36 1.60 -2.28 8.73
N TRP A 37 2.73 -2.87 8.36
CA TRP A 37 3.30 -4.03 9.03
C TRP A 37 3.52 -3.81 10.51
N TRP A 38 4.11 -2.69 10.89
CA TRP A 38 4.36 -2.38 12.30
C TRP A 38 3.07 -2.35 13.13
N LEU A 39 2.00 -1.77 12.58
CA LEU A 39 0.70 -1.75 13.23
C LEU A 39 0.09 -3.15 13.33
N PHE A 40 0.19 -3.95 12.27
CA PHE A 40 -0.25 -5.35 12.31
C PHE A 40 0.47 -6.14 13.40
N LEU A 41 1.80 -6.06 13.45
CA LEU A 41 2.62 -6.75 14.44
C LEU A 41 2.27 -6.30 15.87
N PHE A 42 2.08 -5.00 16.08
CA PHE A 42 1.64 -4.45 17.36
C PHE A 42 0.28 -5.03 17.77
N VAL A 43 -0.70 -4.98 16.88
CA VAL A 43 -2.05 -5.47 17.17
C VAL A 43 -2.03 -6.98 17.49
N VAL A 44 -1.24 -7.77 16.74
CA VAL A 44 -1.09 -9.22 17.01
C VAL A 44 -0.44 -9.49 18.37
N LEU A 45 0.56 -8.68 18.76
CA LEU A 45 1.27 -8.84 20.03
C LEU A 45 0.38 -8.52 21.24
N PHE A 46 -0.37 -7.42 21.19
CA PHE A 46 -1.20 -6.97 22.32
C PHE A 46 -2.60 -7.60 22.35
N PHE A 47 -3.10 -8.06 21.21
CA PHE A 47 -4.43 -8.66 21.07
C PHE A 47 -4.34 -9.99 20.31
N PRO A 48 -3.84 -11.06 20.95
CA PRO A 48 -3.58 -12.33 20.28
C PRO A 48 -4.83 -12.93 19.63
N LEU A 49 -4.66 -13.53 18.44
CA LEU A 49 -5.69 -14.10 17.55
C LEU A 49 -6.73 -13.10 17.01
N PHE A 50 -7.49 -12.45 17.89
CA PHE A 50 -8.62 -11.62 17.48
C PHE A 50 -8.18 -10.30 16.84
N GLY A 51 -7.13 -9.67 17.37
CA GLY A 51 -6.65 -8.38 16.87
C GLY A 51 -6.07 -8.48 15.47
N GLY A 52 -5.22 -9.48 15.22
CA GLY A 52 -4.59 -9.65 13.91
C GLY A 52 -5.61 -9.90 12.79
N VAL A 53 -6.60 -10.76 13.05
CA VAL A 53 -7.67 -11.07 12.09
C VAL A 53 -8.55 -9.84 11.86
N LEU A 54 -8.96 -9.13 12.92
CA LEU A 54 -9.73 -7.90 12.79
C LEU A 54 -8.97 -6.82 12.02
N TYR A 55 -7.68 -6.64 12.28
CA TYR A 55 -6.85 -5.69 11.53
C TYR A 55 -6.79 -6.05 10.06
N LEU A 56 -6.59 -7.33 9.73
CA LEU A 56 -6.54 -7.79 8.34
C LEU A 56 -7.87 -7.54 7.62
N ILE A 57 -9.00 -7.85 8.26
CA ILE A 57 -10.34 -7.60 7.73
C ILE A 57 -10.58 -6.09 7.54
N PHE A 58 -10.25 -5.30 8.56
CA PHE A 58 -10.37 -3.85 8.53
C PHE A 58 -9.54 -3.25 7.39
N TRP A 59 -8.29 -3.69 7.24
CA TRP A 59 -7.44 -3.25 6.14
C TRP A 59 -8.00 -3.70 4.79
N LEU A 60 -8.46 -4.95 4.64
CA LEU A 60 -9.07 -5.41 3.38
C LEU A 60 -10.29 -4.58 3.00
N ALA A 61 -11.12 -4.19 3.97
CA ALA A 61 -12.30 -3.36 3.76
C ALA A 61 -11.97 -1.89 3.43
N THR A 62 -10.93 -1.32 4.04
CA THR A 62 -10.63 0.13 3.95
C THR A 62 -9.38 0.46 3.12
N SER A 63 -8.71 -0.55 2.57
CA SER A 63 -7.46 -0.36 1.82
C SER A 63 -7.67 0.19 0.42
N ARG A 64 -8.89 0.16 -0.14
CA ARG A 64 -9.12 0.72 -1.47
C ARG A 64 -8.93 2.24 -1.45
N ALA A 65 -8.10 2.72 -2.37
CA ALA A 65 -7.90 4.14 -2.62
C ALA A 65 -8.30 4.44 -4.06
N THR A 66 -8.87 5.62 -4.30
CA THR A 66 -9.33 6.01 -5.65
C THR A 66 -8.85 7.41 -5.98
N VAL A 67 -8.36 7.57 -7.21
CA VAL A 67 -7.92 8.85 -7.76
C VAL A 67 -8.66 9.09 -9.07
N PHE A 68 -9.19 10.29 -9.21
CA PHE A 68 -9.84 10.77 -10.41
C PHE A 68 -8.93 11.77 -11.10
N LEU A 69 -8.77 11.60 -12.40
CA LEU A 69 -8.05 12.50 -13.27
C LEU A 69 -9.04 13.14 -14.24
N HIS A 70 -8.94 14.44 -14.42
CA HIS A 70 -9.68 15.19 -15.44
C HIS A 70 -8.72 16.08 -16.21
N ALA A 71 -8.94 16.18 -17.51
CA ALA A 71 -8.11 16.96 -18.40
C ALA A 71 -8.73 18.35 -18.59
N GLU A 72 -8.05 19.38 -18.07
CA GLU A 72 -8.47 20.77 -18.13
C GLU A 72 -7.45 21.57 -18.95
N GLY A 73 -7.80 21.88 -20.20
CA GLY A 73 -6.88 22.52 -21.15
C GLY A 73 -5.72 21.60 -21.53
N ASP A 74 -4.49 21.97 -21.12
CA ASP A 74 -3.26 21.19 -21.36
C ASP A 74 -2.71 20.54 -20.07
N LYS A 75 -3.51 20.51 -19.00
CA LYS A 75 -3.12 19.97 -17.69
C LYS A 75 -4.05 18.85 -17.25
N ALA A 76 -3.48 17.84 -16.60
CA ALA A 76 -4.23 16.83 -15.88
C ALA A 76 -4.44 17.32 -14.43
N VAL A 77 -5.69 17.50 -14.05
CA VAL A 77 -6.11 17.84 -12.69
C VAL A 77 -6.50 16.56 -11.96
N GLU A 78 -6.12 16.46 -10.69
CA GLU A 78 -6.30 15.27 -9.86
C GLU A 78 -7.25 15.55 -8.71
N ALA A 79 -8.12 14.58 -8.39
CA ALA A 79 -8.99 14.60 -7.22
C ALA A 79 -9.05 13.22 -6.53
N GLY A 80 -9.45 13.19 -5.25
CA GLY A 80 -9.56 11.96 -4.45
C GLY A 80 -8.44 11.79 -3.42
N ASP A 81 -7.84 10.59 -3.34
CA ASP A 81 -6.76 10.26 -2.39
C ASP A 81 -5.39 10.88 -2.78
N LEU A 82 -5.35 12.20 -2.99
CA LEU A 82 -4.16 12.94 -3.44
C LEU A 82 -2.98 12.85 -2.47
N TRP A 83 -3.26 12.74 -1.18
CA TRP A 83 -2.22 12.56 -0.16
C TRP A 83 -1.44 11.26 -0.38
N LEU A 84 -2.11 10.20 -0.83
CA LEU A 84 -1.51 8.89 -1.08
C LEU A 84 -0.65 8.94 -2.34
N VAL A 85 -1.16 9.59 -3.40
CA VAL A 85 -0.41 9.81 -4.64
C VAL A 85 0.88 10.58 -4.34
N ARG A 86 0.79 11.73 -3.66
CA ARG A 86 1.96 12.54 -3.30
C ARG A 86 2.95 11.78 -2.41
N ALA A 87 2.44 11.00 -1.47
CA ALA A 87 3.29 10.16 -0.62
C ALA A 87 4.06 9.10 -1.44
N GLN A 88 3.40 8.46 -2.41
CA GLN A 88 4.03 7.50 -3.30
C GLN A 88 5.04 8.15 -4.24
N GLU A 89 4.73 9.34 -4.78
CA GLU A 89 5.65 10.10 -5.64
C GLU A 89 6.94 10.47 -4.92
N SER A 90 6.85 10.87 -3.64
CA SER A 90 8.03 11.21 -2.83
C SER A 90 9.00 10.02 -2.65
N ARG A 91 8.52 8.78 -2.84
CA ARG A 91 9.29 7.54 -2.72
C ARG A 91 9.11 6.63 -3.94
N ARG A 92 8.93 7.25 -5.12
CA ARG A 92 8.52 6.55 -6.35
C ARG A 92 9.37 5.32 -6.64
N ASP A 93 10.69 5.47 -6.66
CA ASP A 93 11.62 4.38 -6.99
C ASP A 93 11.54 3.22 -6.00
N GLN A 94 11.37 3.52 -4.70
CA GLN A 94 11.24 2.51 -3.66
C GLN A 94 9.92 1.75 -3.78
N TYR A 95 8.83 2.46 -4.09
CA TYR A 95 7.52 1.85 -4.32
C TYR A 95 7.51 0.95 -5.55
N ILE A 96 8.07 1.41 -6.68
CA ILE A 96 8.15 0.64 -7.92
C ILE A 96 8.93 -0.65 -7.68
N ARG A 97 10.11 -0.58 -7.04
CA ARG A 97 10.93 -1.76 -6.72
C ARG A 97 10.19 -2.75 -5.81
N THR A 98 9.49 -2.25 -4.80
CA THR A 98 8.75 -3.09 -3.85
C THR A 98 7.57 -3.79 -4.55
N ASN A 99 6.81 -3.05 -5.37
CA ASN A 99 5.71 -3.63 -6.14
C ASN A 99 6.20 -4.67 -7.16
N HIS A 100 7.31 -4.40 -7.86
CA HIS A 100 7.94 -5.39 -8.73
C HIS A 100 8.36 -6.64 -7.97
N ALA A 101 9.05 -6.48 -6.84
CA ALA A 101 9.47 -7.61 -6.01
C ALA A 101 8.28 -8.44 -5.53
N ILE A 102 7.17 -7.80 -5.13
CA ILE A 102 5.95 -8.49 -4.68
C ILE A 102 5.30 -9.25 -5.83
N LYS A 103 5.25 -8.67 -7.04
CA LYS A 103 4.70 -9.33 -8.22
C LYS A 103 5.55 -10.52 -8.66
N GLU A 104 6.88 -10.40 -8.61
CA GLU A 104 7.80 -11.43 -9.09
C GLU A 104 8.04 -12.56 -8.08
N ARG A 105 8.22 -12.22 -6.81
CA ARG A 105 8.61 -13.18 -5.76
C ARG A 105 7.43 -13.62 -4.88
N GLY A 106 6.30 -12.95 -5.02
CA GLY A 106 5.12 -13.15 -4.17
C GLY A 106 5.22 -12.37 -2.85
N PHE A 107 4.05 -11.98 -2.34
CA PHE A 107 3.92 -11.17 -1.12
C PHE A 107 4.67 -11.77 0.08
N LEU A 108 4.52 -13.07 0.34
CA LEU A 108 5.16 -13.72 1.50
C LEU A 108 6.70 -13.74 1.39
N ALA A 109 7.26 -13.92 0.20
CA ALA A 109 8.71 -14.00 0.01
C ALA A 109 9.41 -12.65 0.26
N VAL A 110 8.78 -11.54 -0.19
CA VAL A 110 9.32 -10.19 0.07
C VAL A 110 9.20 -9.83 1.55
N MET A 111 8.17 -10.36 2.23
CA MET A 111 7.82 -9.95 3.59
C MET A 111 8.45 -10.83 4.68
N TRP A 112 8.97 -12.01 4.33
CA TRP A 112 9.62 -12.95 5.25
C TRP A 112 10.65 -12.33 6.21
N PRO A 113 11.55 -11.41 5.81
CA PRO A 113 12.51 -10.80 6.73
C PRO A 113 11.84 -10.07 7.90
N HIS A 114 10.70 -9.41 7.66
CA HIS A 114 9.94 -8.71 8.69
C HIS A 114 9.27 -9.69 9.67
N LEU A 115 8.79 -10.83 9.16
CA LEU A 115 8.23 -11.90 9.98
C LEU A 115 9.29 -12.53 10.89
N LEU A 116 10.52 -12.73 10.39
CA LEU A 116 11.63 -13.23 11.20
C LEU A 116 11.98 -12.27 12.35
N VAL A 117 12.12 -10.97 12.05
CA VAL A 117 12.39 -9.94 13.07
C VAL A 117 11.29 -9.94 14.12
N PHE A 118 10.03 -10.01 13.68
CA PHE A 118 8.90 -10.10 14.60
C PHE A 118 8.98 -11.34 15.50
N LEU A 119 9.30 -12.50 14.94
CA LEU A 119 9.39 -13.75 15.69
C LEU A 119 10.51 -13.70 16.73
N LEU A 120 11.65 -13.09 16.39
CA LEU A 120 12.75 -12.82 17.34
C LEU A 120 12.32 -11.88 18.47
N VAL A 121 11.61 -10.79 18.14
CA VAL A 121 11.07 -9.85 19.14
C VAL A 121 10.08 -10.56 20.07
N MET A 122 9.21 -11.42 19.53
CA MET A 122 8.28 -12.23 20.29
C MET A 122 8.99 -13.18 21.26
N VAL A 123 10.00 -13.92 20.79
CA VAL A 123 10.80 -14.82 21.63
C VAL A 123 11.52 -14.03 22.72
N GLY A 124 12.13 -12.90 22.36
CA GLY A 124 12.77 -11.99 23.32
C GLY A 124 11.79 -11.51 24.39
N TRP A 125 10.56 -11.14 23.99
CA TRP A 125 9.51 -10.71 24.91
C TRP A 125 9.06 -11.81 25.86
N VAL A 126 8.84 -13.04 25.35
CA VAL A 126 8.47 -14.20 26.17
C VAL A 126 9.57 -14.54 27.17
N LEU A 127 10.83 -14.49 26.75
CA LEU A 127 11.98 -14.73 27.64
C LEU A 127 12.08 -13.65 28.72
N LEU A 128 11.85 -12.38 28.37
CA LEU A 128 11.80 -11.26 29.33
C LEU A 128 10.68 -11.46 30.35
N PHE A 129 9.49 -11.84 29.88
CA PHE A 129 8.34 -12.10 30.74
C PHE A 129 8.61 -13.25 31.71
N ARG A 130 9.22 -14.35 31.23
CA ARG A 130 9.62 -15.51 32.04
C ARG A 130 10.76 -15.20 33.01
N TRP A 131 11.59 -14.21 32.73
CA TRP A 131 12.65 -13.79 33.64
C TRP A 131 12.13 -12.87 34.74
N TYR A 132 11.09 -12.08 34.43
CA TYR A 132 10.51 -11.11 35.35
C TYR A 132 9.45 -11.69 36.29
N PHE A 133 8.68 -12.70 35.84
CA PHE A 133 7.69 -13.45 36.61
C PHE A 133 8.19 -14.87 36.92
#